data_AF-A0A7S0RA00-F1
#
_entry.id   AF-A0A7S0RA00-F1
#
_cell.length_a   1.000
_cell.length_b   1.000
_cell.length_c   1.000
_cell.angle_alpha   90.00
_cell.angle_beta   90.00
_cell.angle_gamma   90.00
#
_symmetry.space_group_name_H-M   'P 1'
#
loop_
_entity.id
_entity.type
_entity.pdbx_description
1 polymer ?
#
loop_
_entity_poly.entity_id
_entity_poly.type
_entity_poly.pdbx_seq_one_letter_code
_entity_poly.pdbx_strand_id
1 'polypeptide(L)'
;MGEKLDDDPRLKLLKVEWFKGKRVVDIGCNEGLISLRVAARFLCASMLGIDIDKELIRKAVRCLCTARQELGAWAAKGQCTPAVVHNWRGEHVEWMPQRGLEALRHVTLRHENFVASEDCAAGTVDVFLCLSVSKWIHLNWGDEGLRRLFTKVFRMLSPGGLFILEPQPWKSYRQAFRKQEMPLEVKQNLHQLAIRPHTFPQVLTAEIGFETVEPLGVPDGSTE
;
A
#
# COMPACT_ATOMS: atom_id res chain seq x y z
N MET A 1 10.53 -2.12 21.17
CA MET A 1 10.00 -1.56 19.90
C MET A 1 10.78 -2.05 18.68
N GLY A 2 12.04 -2.48 18.82
CA GLY A 2 12.79 -3.14 17.74
C GLY A 2 12.16 -4.45 17.23
N GLU A 3 11.40 -5.18 18.06
CA GLU A 3 10.75 -6.44 17.65
C GLU A 3 9.30 -6.29 17.15
N LYS A 4 8.58 -5.19 17.46
CA LYS A 4 7.15 -5.02 17.06
C LYS A 4 6.95 -4.25 15.74
N LEU A 5 8.03 -4.02 15.02
CA LEU A 5 8.05 -3.35 13.71
C LEU A 5 8.12 -4.35 12.53
N ASP A 6 8.27 -5.65 12.80
CA ASP A 6 8.49 -6.72 11.80
C ASP A 6 7.33 -7.73 11.68
N ASP A 7 6.15 -7.44 12.23
CA ASP A 7 5.07 -8.43 12.28
C ASP A 7 4.37 -8.69 10.94
N ASP A 8 4.42 -7.75 9.99
CA ASP A 8 3.75 -7.96 8.70
C ASP A 8 4.70 -8.63 7.70
N PRO A 9 4.40 -9.85 7.22
CA PRO A 9 5.28 -10.60 6.33
C PRO A 9 5.53 -9.88 5.00
N ARG A 10 4.65 -8.96 4.57
CA ARG A 10 4.83 -8.18 3.34
C ARG A 10 6.06 -7.30 3.39
N LEU A 11 6.43 -6.79 4.57
CA LEU A 11 7.59 -5.89 4.71
C LEU A 11 8.91 -6.57 4.34
N LYS A 12 8.99 -7.90 4.43
CA LYS A 12 10.18 -8.68 4.07
C LYS A 12 10.43 -8.72 2.56
N LEU A 13 9.38 -8.55 1.75
CA LEU A 13 9.47 -8.54 0.28
C LEU A 13 9.76 -7.14 -0.28
N LEU A 14 9.63 -6.11 0.55
CA LEU A 14 9.81 -4.72 0.17
C LEU A 14 11.28 -4.29 0.34
N LYS A 15 11.79 -3.54 -0.63
CA LYS A 15 13.18 -3.07 -0.63
C LYS A 15 13.28 -1.60 -0.24
N VAL A 16 14.21 -1.26 0.65
CA VAL A 16 14.38 0.12 1.17
C VAL A 16 14.59 1.11 0.02
N GLU A 17 15.38 0.72 -0.99
CA GLU A 17 15.70 1.52 -2.17
C GLU A 17 14.47 1.93 -3.01
N TRP A 18 13.36 1.18 -2.91
CA TRP A 18 12.12 1.54 -3.59
C TRP A 18 11.42 2.73 -2.95
N PHE A 19 11.65 3.00 -1.66
CA PHE A 19 10.85 3.98 -0.90
C PHE A 19 11.67 5.14 -0.34
N LYS A 20 12.98 4.96 -0.15
CA LYS A 20 13.84 5.98 0.44
C LYS A 20 13.83 7.28 -0.36
N GLY A 21 13.38 8.36 0.27
CA GLY A 21 13.24 9.67 -0.36
C GLY A 21 12.18 9.73 -1.46
N LYS A 22 11.25 8.76 -1.52
CA LYS A 22 10.18 8.69 -2.53
C LYS A 22 8.85 9.21 -1.99
N ARG A 23 8.02 9.73 -2.90
CA ARG A 23 6.62 10.12 -2.66
C ARG A 23 5.75 8.88 -2.89
N VAL A 24 5.11 8.40 -1.83
CA VAL A 24 4.40 7.12 -1.84
C VAL A 24 2.92 7.33 -1.60
N VAL A 25 2.09 6.59 -2.33
CA VAL A 25 0.64 6.53 -2.10
C VAL A 25 0.25 5.09 -1.79
N ASP A 26 -0.54 4.89 -0.73
CA ASP A 26 -1.08 3.59 -0.34
C ASP A 26 -2.61 3.59 -0.48
N ILE A 27 -3.11 2.84 -1.47
CA ILE A 27 -4.52 2.74 -1.81
C ILE A 27 -5.16 1.62 -0.99
N GLY A 28 -6.20 1.96 -0.21
CA GLY A 28 -6.82 1.03 0.72
C GLY A 28 -5.95 0.82 1.96
N CYS A 29 -5.43 1.91 2.54
CA CYS A 29 -4.45 1.83 3.64
C CYS A 29 -5.01 1.25 4.94
N ASN A 30 -6.32 1.01 5.05
CA ASN A 30 -7.00 0.54 6.24
C ASN A 30 -6.70 1.46 7.44
N GLU A 31 -6.34 0.91 8.60
CA GLU A 31 -5.88 1.66 9.76
C GLU A 31 -4.39 2.08 9.68
N GLY A 32 -3.76 1.99 8.50
CA GLY A 32 -2.48 2.60 8.19
C GLY A 32 -1.23 1.88 8.72
N LEU A 33 -1.34 0.69 9.31
CA LEU A 33 -0.18 0.03 9.96
C LEU A 33 1.00 -0.20 9.01
N ILE A 34 0.75 -0.70 7.79
CA ILE A 34 1.82 -0.87 6.80
C ILE A 34 2.34 0.47 6.31
N SER A 35 1.45 1.41 5.95
CA SER A 35 1.83 2.71 5.41
C SER A 35 2.76 3.45 6.38
N LEU A 36 2.43 3.42 7.68
CA LEU A 36 3.26 4.02 8.74
C LEU A 36 4.60 3.31 8.90
N ARG A 37 4.62 1.97 8.86
CA ARG A 37 5.86 1.17 8.94
C ARG A 37 6.77 1.43 7.74
N VAL A 38 6.23 1.41 6.52
CA VAL A 38 6.95 1.73 5.28
C VAL A 38 7.51 3.15 5.34
N ALA A 39 6.69 4.14 5.71
CA ALA A 39 7.12 5.52 5.81
C ALA A 39 8.29 5.68 6.80
N ALA A 40 8.14 5.18 8.03
CA ALA A 40 9.14 5.33 9.08
C ALA A 40 10.41 4.49 8.82
N ARG A 41 10.26 3.23 8.40
CA ARG A 41 11.38 2.28 8.24
C ARG A 41 12.17 2.56 6.96
N PHE A 42 11.47 2.83 5.87
CA PHE A 42 12.10 3.02 4.57
C PHE A 42 12.32 4.49 4.21
N LEU A 43 11.99 5.42 5.12
CA LEU A 43 12.33 6.83 5.04
C LEU A 43 11.77 7.50 3.77
N CYS A 44 10.47 7.34 3.55
CA CYS A 44 9.76 8.02 2.47
C CYS A 44 9.91 9.54 2.59
N ALA A 45 9.97 10.24 1.45
CA ALA A 45 9.88 11.70 1.44
C ALA A 45 8.48 12.15 1.85
N SER A 46 7.45 11.43 1.40
CA SER A 46 6.07 11.59 1.86
C SER A 46 5.29 10.28 1.68
N MET A 47 4.24 10.12 2.46
CA MET A 47 3.31 8.98 2.37
C MET A 47 1.88 9.49 2.45
N LEU A 48 1.06 9.15 1.47
CA LEU A 48 -0.39 9.39 1.48
C LEU A 48 -1.13 8.07 1.59
N GLY A 49 -1.74 7.81 2.75
CA GLY A 49 -2.67 6.69 2.91
C GLY A 49 -4.10 7.10 2.56
N ILE A 50 -4.74 6.36 1.67
CA ILE A 50 -6.13 6.60 1.24
C ILE A 50 -6.98 5.38 1.61
N ASP A 51 -8.14 5.62 2.20
CA ASP A 51 -9.15 4.59 2.40
C ASP A 51 -10.55 5.16 2.17
N ILE A 52 -11.46 4.32 1.70
CA ILE A 52 -12.85 4.70 1.44
C ILE A 52 -13.67 4.71 2.73
N ASP A 53 -13.20 4.06 3.80
CA ASP A 53 -13.89 4.03 5.08
C ASP A 53 -13.36 5.12 6.02
N LYS A 54 -14.24 6.05 6.36
CA LYS A 54 -13.94 7.17 7.26
C LYS A 54 -13.54 6.74 8.67
N GLU A 55 -14.08 5.65 9.19
CA GLU A 55 -13.72 5.12 10.52
C GLU A 55 -12.33 4.47 10.51
N LEU A 56 -11.97 3.77 9.43
CA LEU A 56 -10.60 3.26 9.25
C LEU A 56 -9.59 4.40 9.17
N ILE A 57 -9.89 5.49 8.45
CA ILE A 57 -9.04 6.68 8.45
C ILE A 57 -8.93 7.32 9.83
N ARG A 58 -10.01 7.38 10.62
CA ARG A 58 -9.93 7.86 12.01
C ARG A 58 -9.03 6.97 12.87
N LYS A 59 -9.06 5.64 12.67
CA LYS A 59 -8.12 4.71 13.33
C LYS A 59 -6.68 4.97 12.87
N ALA A 60 -6.45 5.11 11.58
CA ALA A 60 -5.14 5.41 11.01
C ALA A 60 -4.54 6.70 11.57
N VAL A 61 -5.34 7.75 11.73
CA VAL A 61 -4.90 9.02 12.35
C VAL A 61 -4.46 8.79 13.80
N ARG A 62 -5.20 7.99 14.57
CA ARG A 62 -4.79 7.62 15.93
C ARG A 62 -3.49 6.82 15.93
N CYS A 63 -3.35 5.83 15.04
CA CYS A 63 -2.12 5.04 14.89
C CYS A 63 -0.92 5.93 14.53
N LEU A 64 -1.10 6.91 13.64
CA LEU A 64 -0.06 7.89 13.30
C LEU A 64 0.35 8.75 14.50
N CYS A 65 -0.62 9.24 15.27
CA CYS A 65 -0.36 10.02 16.50
C CYS A 65 0.44 9.19 17.51
N THR A 66 0.02 7.95 17.78
CA THR A 66 0.73 7.04 18.68
C THR A 66 2.14 6.77 18.18
N ALA A 67 2.31 6.42 16.89
CA ALA A 67 3.62 6.13 16.31
C ALA A 67 4.59 7.33 16.44
N ARG A 68 4.10 8.56 16.18
CA ARG A 68 4.90 9.79 16.36
C ARG A 68 5.30 10.01 17.83
N GLN A 69 4.40 9.79 18.78
CA GLN A 69 4.69 9.93 20.21
C GLN A 69 5.73 8.91 20.67
N GLU A 70 5.57 7.65 20.29
CA GLU A 70 6.49 6.56 20.64
C GLU A 70 7.89 6.79 20.05
N LEU A 71 7.97 7.13 18.77
CA LEU A 71 9.24 7.45 18.11
C LEU A 71 9.89 8.72 18.67
N GLY A 72 9.11 9.73 19.03
CA GLY A 72 9.60 10.94 19.69
C GLY A 72 10.15 10.67 21.08
N ALA A 73 9.44 9.87 21.89
CA ALA A 73 9.91 9.46 23.20
C ALA A 73 11.19 8.61 23.11
N TRP A 74 11.31 7.76 22.08
CA TRP A 74 12.54 7.01 21.83
C TRP A 74 13.68 7.93 21.41
N ALA A 75 13.45 8.82 20.44
CA ALA A 75 14.45 9.77 19.97
C ALA A 75 14.98 10.70 21.07
N ALA A 76 14.14 11.05 22.05
CA ALA A 76 14.50 11.93 23.17
C ALA A 76 15.37 11.26 24.25
N LYS A 77 15.42 9.92 24.33
CA LYS A 77 16.12 9.19 25.41
C LYS A 77 17.67 9.23 25.31
N GLY A 78 18.26 9.93 24.35
CA GLY A 78 19.71 10.22 24.28
C GLY A 78 20.64 9.01 24.03
N GLN A 79 20.17 7.78 24.23
CA GLN A 79 20.82 6.52 23.87
C GLN A 79 20.15 5.95 22.61
N CYS A 80 20.27 6.66 21.49
CA CYS A 80 19.83 6.13 20.20
C CYS A 80 20.94 5.24 19.63
N THR A 81 21.06 4.02 20.13
CA THR A 81 21.73 3.00 19.32
C THR A 81 20.92 2.84 18.02
N PRO A 82 21.56 2.75 16.84
CA PRO A 82 20.84 2.45 15.61
C PRO A 82 19.98 1.21 15.86
N ALA A 83 18.69 1.27 15.53
CA ALA A 83 17.96 0.02 15.41
C ALA A 83 18.58 -0.71 14.22
N VAL A 84 19.08 -1.92 14.45
CA VAL A 84 19.57 -2.74 13.35
C VAL A 84 18.36 -3.09 12.50
N VAL A 85 18.31 -2.51 11.31
CA VAL A 85 17.30 -2.84 10.32
C VAL A 85 18.01 -3.65 9.25
N HIS A 86 17.55 -4.88 9.02
CA HIS A 86 18.03 -5.69 7.91
C HIS A 86 17.35 -5.21 6.63
N ASN A 87 18.15 -4.96 5.59
CA ASN A 87 17.60 -4.89 4.23
C ASN A 87 17.26 -6.29 3.72
N TRP A 88 16.70 -6.40 2.52
CA TRP A 88 16.29 -7.68 1.94
C TRP A 88 17.46 -8.65 1.68
N ARG A 89 18.72 -8.16 1.63
CA ARG A 89 19.94 -8.99 1.54
C ARG A 89 20.45 -9.46 2.89
N GLY A 90 19.75 -9.12 3.98
CA GLY A 90 20.19 -9.35 5.36
C GLY A 90 21.26 -8.36 5.83
N GLU A 91 21.64 -7.37 5.02
CA GLU A 91 22.69 -6.42 5.36
C GLU A 91 22.20 -5.43 6.42
N HIS A 92 23.13 -5.05 7.30
CA HIS A 92 22.89 -4.09 8.36
C HIS A 92 22.73 -2.68 7.78
N VAL A 93 21.55 -2.09 7.96
CA VAL A 93 21.32 -0.67 7.69
C VAL A 93 21.13 0.05 9.02
N GLU A 94 21.97 1.05 9.28
CA GLU A 94 21.77 1.95 10.41
C GLU A 94 20.51 2.77 10.20
N TRP A 95 19.48 2.47 11.00
CA TRP A 95 18.26 3.26 11.04
C TRP A 95 18.20 4.04 12.35
N MET A 96 17.86 5.34 12.23
CA MET A 96 17.80 6.26 13.37
C MET A 96 16.34 6.64 13.66
N PRO A 97 15.89 6.60 14.93
CA PRO A 97 14.53 6.99 15.32
C PRO A 97 14.14 8.41 14.87
N GLN A 98 15.09 9.35 14.85
CA GLN A 98 14.86 10.73 14.41
C GLN A 98 14.44 10.80 12.94
N ARG A 99 15.04 9.96 12.08
CA ARG A 99 14.73 9.93 10.64
C ARG A 99 13.36 9.30 10.40
N GLY A 100 13.03 8.22 11.14
CA GLY A 100 11.71 7.61 11.08
C GLY A 100 10.61 8.56 11.57
N LEU A 101 10.86 9.29 12.66
CA LEU A 101 9.96 10.33 13.14
C LEU A 101 9.77 11.43 12.10
N GLU A 102 10.85 11.89 11.46
CA GLU A 102 10.76 12.90 10.39
C GLU A 102 9.91 12.40 9.22
N ALA A 103 10.14 11.18 8.74
CA ALA A 103 9.31 10.60 7.69
C ALA A 103 7.82 10.50 8.09
N LEU A 104 7.53 10.15 9.35
CA LEU A 104 6.16 10.16 9.86
C LEU A 104 5.52 11.55 9.91
N ARG A 105 6.29 12.64 10.02
CA ARG A 105 5.73 14.02 9.95
C ARG A 105 5.14 14.30 8.57
N HIS A 106 5.66 13.66 7.53
CA HIS A 106 5.21 13.79 6.13
C HIS A 106 4.19 12.72 5.70
N VAL A 107 3.58 12.01 6.67
CA VAL A 107 2.44 11.14 6.43
C VAL A 107 1.14 11.95 6.46
N THR A 108 0.34 11.81 5.41
CA THR A 108 -1.04 12.30 5.31
C THR A 108 -2.00 11.13 5.15
N LEU A 109 -3.19 11.24 5.74
CA LEU A 109 -4.25 10.23 5.66
C LEU A 109 -5.53 10.88 5.14
N ARG A 110 -6.21 10.21 4.21
CA ARG A 110 -7.37 10.78 3.54
C ARG A 110 -8.50 9.77 3.37
N HIS A 111 -9.70 10.22 3.73
CA HIS A 111 -10.94 9.51 3.42
C HIS A 111 -11.41 9.89 2.02
N GLU A 112 -11.29 8.97 1.07
CA GLU A 112 -11.56 9.23 -0.34
C GLU A 112 -11.83 7.92 -1.10
N ASN A 113 -12.73 7.95 -2.08
CA ASN A 113 -12.81 6.91 -3.09
C ASN A 113 -11.79 7.20 -4.20
N PHE A 114 -10.63 6.55 -4.15
CA PHE A 114 -9.55 6.76 -5.11
C PHE A 114 -9.96 6.55 -6.58
N VAL A 115 -10.85 5.60 -6.85
CA VAL A 115 -11.29 5.26 -8.21
C VAL A 115 -12.23 6.33 -8.78
N ALA A 116 -13.02 6.97 -7.91
CA ALA A 116 -14.00 7.98 -8.31
C ALA A 116 -13.49 9.43 -8.20
N SER A 117 -12.38 9.66 -7.49
CA SER A 117 -11.84 10.99 -7.31
C SER A 117 -11.15 11.52 -8.56
N GLU A 118 -10.92 12.83 -8.59
CA GLU A 118 -10.17 13.48 -9.66
C GLU A 118 -8.71 12.99 -9.70
N ASP A 119 -8.13 13.01 -10.89
CA ASP A 119 -6.71 12.73 -11.09
C ASP A 119 -5.88 13.85 -10.47
N CYS A 120 -4.81 13.50 -9.76
CA CYS A 120 -3.77 14.48 -9.43
C CYS A 120 -2.91 14.76 -10.66
N ALA A 121 -2.09 15.83 -10.61
CA ALA A 121 -1.13 16.12 -11.66
C ALA A 121 -0.22 14.90 -11.96
N ALA A 122 0.08 14.69 -13.25
CA ALA A 122 0.94 13.60 -13.69
C ALA A 122 2.36 13.72 -13.10
N GLY A 123 3.02 12.59 -12.87
CA GLY A 123 4.40 12.56 -12.35
C GLY A 123 4.57 13.07 -10.91
N THR A 124 3.51 13.02 -10.10
CA THR A 124 3.54 13.49 -8.71
C THR A 124 3.85 12.40 -7.69
N VAL A 125 3.82 11.14 -8.11
CA VAL A 125 4.02 9.97 -7.25
C VAL A 125 5.18 9.13 -7.78
N ASP A 126 5.97 8.53 -6.90
CA ASP A 126 7.08 7.67 -7.28
C ASP A 126 6.76 6.19 -7.07
N VAL A 127 5.95 5.88 -6.05
CA VAL A 127 5.50 4.51 -5.74
C VAL A 127 4.04 4.48 -5.34
N PHE A 128 3.28 3.55 -5.91
CA PHE A 128 1.96 3.17 -5.43
C PHE A 128 2.01 1.80 -4.75
N LEU A 129 1.41 1.72 -3.57
CA LEU A 129 1.01 0.49 -2.91
C LEU A 129 -0.48 0.25 -3.16
N CYS A 130 -0.83 -0.96 -3.58
CA CYS A 130 -2.21 -1.42 -3.73
C CYS A 130 -2.29 -2.84 -3.19
N LEU A 131 -2.30 -2.92 -1.86
CA LEU A 131 -2.12 -4.17 -1.13
C LEU A 131 -3.47 -4.71 -0.69
N SER A 132 -3.88 -5.87 -1.23
CA SER A 132 -5.12 -6.53 -0.84
C SER A 132 -6.39 -5.64 -0.96
N VAL A 133 -6.44 -4.75 -1.94
CA VAL A 133 -7.62 -3.89 -2.20
C VAL A 133 -8.22 -4.07 -3.59
N SER A 134 -7.45 -4.56 -4.56
CA SER A 134 -7.87 -4.64 -5.97
C SER A 134 -9.11 -5.52 -6.16
N LYS A 135 -9.29 -6.60 -5.39
CA LYS A 135 -10.54 -7.38 -5.37
C LYS A 135 -11.75 -6.54 -5.03
N TRP A 136 -11.67 -5.72 -3.97
CA TRP A 136 -12.80 -4.92 -3.52
C TRP A 136 -13.16 -3.86 -4.55
N ILE A 137 -12.14 -3.28 -5.20
CA ILE A 137 -12.36 -2.37 -6.32
C ILE A 137 -13.06 -3.08 -7.47
N HIS A 138 -12.55 -4.25 -7.84
CA HIS A 138 -13.07 -5.04 -8.95
C HIS A 138 -14.52 -5.50 -8.71
N LEU A 139 -14.87 -5.90 -7.49
CA LEU A 139 -16.23 -6.27 -7.11
C LEU A 139 -17.21 -5.08 -7.14
N ASN A 140 -16.80 -3.92 -6.63
CA ASN A 140 -17.70 -2.77 -6.52
C ASN A 140 -17.88 -2.01 -7.85
N TRP A 141 -16.85 -1.94 -8.68
CA TRP A 141 -16.85 -1.09 -9.89
C TRP A 141 -16.58 -1.86 -11.19
N GLY A 142 -16.55 -3.19 -11.14
CA GLY A 142 -16.36 -4.03 -12.32
C GLY A 142 -14.98 -3.90 -12.96
N ASP A 143 -14.84 -4.49 -14.15
CA ASP A 143 -13.61 -4.41 -14.97
C ASP A 143 -13.24 -2.95 -15.28
N GLU A 144 -14.23 -2.08 -15.49
CA GLU A 144 -14.01 -0.66 -15.76
C GLU A 144 -13.41 0.09 -14.56
N GLY A 145 -13.87 -0.20 -13.34
CA GLY A 145 -13.27 0.34 -12.13
C GLY A 145 -11.82 -0.11 -11.94
N LEU A 146 -11.53 -1.36 -12.30
CA LEU A 146 -10.17 -1.91 -12.25
C LEU A 146 -9.26 -1.25 -13.30
N ARG A 147 -9.72 -1.10 -14.56
CA ARG A 147 -8.98 -0.36 -15.59
C ARG A 147 -8.74 1.07 -15.19
N ARG A 148 -9.74 1.74 -14.61
CA ARG A 148 -9.62 3.11 -14.11
C ARG A 148 -8.57 3.22 -13.00
N LEU A 149 -8.58 2.31 -12.04
CA LEU A 149 -7.52 2.21 -11.01
C LEU A 149 -6.14 2.14 -11.65
N PHE A 150 -5.91 1.18 -12.56
CA PHE A 150 -4.59 0.99 -13.18
C PHE A 150 -4.16 2.17 -14.03
N THR A 151 -5.07 2.74 -14.82
CA THR A 151 -4.82 3.92 -15.65
C THR A 151 -4.45 5.13 -14.80
N LYS A 152 -5.18 5.36 -13.71
CA LYS A 152 -4.95 6.48 -12.80
C LYS A 152 -3.60 6.37 -12.10
N VAL A 153 -3.27 5.19 -11.60
CA VAL A 153 -1.95 4.90 -11.03
C VAL A 153 -0.85 5.18 -12.05
N PHE A 154 -0.96 4.64 -13.26
CA PHE A 154 0.05 4.82 -14.32
C PHE A 154 0.29 6.29 -14.66
N ARG A 155 -0.79 7.09 -14.81
CA ARG A 155 -0.68 8.53 -15.12
C ARG A 155 -0.05 9.36 -14.01
N MET A 156 -0.32 9.01 -12.76
CA MET A 156 0.20 9.74 -11.59
C MET A 156 1.66 9.39 -11.28
N LEU A 157 2.14 8.22 -11.72
CA LEU A 157 3.52 7.81 -11.55
C LEU A 157 4.48 8.70 -12.36
N SER A 158 5.62 8.98 -11.74
CA SER A 158 6.77 9.58 -12.41
C SER A 158 7.43 8.56 -13.33
N PRO A 159 8.17 8.99 -14.38
CA PRO A 159 8.98 8.05 -15.17
C PRO A 159 9.89 7.20 -14.28
N GLY A 160 9.85 5.87 -14.47
CA GLY A 160 10.56 4.91 -13.62
C GLY A 160 9.90 4.62 -12.26
N GLY A 161 8.67 5.11 -12.04
CA GLY A 161 7.90 4.86 -10.83
C GLY A 161 7.39 3.41 -10.74
N LEU A 162 7.06 2.98 -9.52
CA LEU A 162 6.70 1.59 -9.21
C LEU A 162 5.24 1.46 -8.82
N PHE A 163 4.59 0.41 -9.32
CA PHE A 163 3.27 -0.02 -8.86
C PHE A 163 3.37 -1.39 -8.18
N ILE A 164 3.26 -1.42 -6.85
CA ILE A 164 3.32 -2.63 -6.05
C ILE A 164 1.89 -3.09 -5.77
N LEU A 165 1.50 -4.16 -6.46
CA LEU A 165 0.15 -4.71 -6.44
C LEU A 165 0.15 -6.09 -5.76
N GLU A 166 -0.68 -6.25 -4.73
CA GLU A 166 -0.99 -7.56 -4.13
C GLU A 166 -2.44 -7.92 -4.49
N PRO A 167 -2.67 -8.66 -5.61
CA PRO A 167 -4.01 -9.05 -6.00
C PRO A 167 -4.46 -10.28 -5.20
N GLN A 168 -5.71 -10.27 -4.72
CA GLN A 168 -6.26 -11.46 -4.08
C GLN A 168 -6.68 -12.52 -5.11
N PRO A 169 -6.56 -13.82 -4.78
CA PRO A 169 -6.89 -14.90 -5.69
C PRO A 169 -8.38 -14.92 -6.02
N TRP A 170 -8.74 -15.39 -7.22
CA TRP A 170 -10.12 -15.44 -7.71
C TRP A 170 -11.06 -16.21 -6.77
N LYS A 171 -10.57 -17.28 -6.14
CA LYS A 171 -11.34 -18.05 -5.14
C LYS A 171 -11.89 -17.16 -4.01
N SER A 172 -11.14 -16.13 -3.62
CA SER A 172 -11.53 -15.21 -2.54
C SER A 172 -12.69 -14.27 -2.91
N TYR A 173 -12.96 -14.06 -4.21
CA TYR A 173 -14.07 -13.22 -4.69
C TYR A 173 -15.41 -13.82 -4.26
N ARG A 174 -15.62 -15.11 -4.55
CA ARG A 174 -16.83 -15.83 -4.12
C ARG A 174 -16.92 -16.01 -2.60
N GLN A 175 -15.77 -16.20 -1.94
CA GLN A 175 -15.74 -16.34 -0.48
C GLN A 175 -16.14 -15.03 0.23
N ALA A 176 -15.89 -13.86 -0.36
CA ALA A 176 -16.28 -12.58 0.23
C ALA A 176 -17.79 -12.54 0.56
N PHE A 177 -18.63 -13.00 -0.37
CA PHE A 177 -20.10 -13.05 -0.20
C PHE A 177 -20.58 -14.07 0.84
N ARG A 178 -19.72 -14.98 1.30
CA ARG A 178 -20.02 -15.89 2.43
C ARG A 178 -19.68 -15.28 3.78
N LYS A 179 -18.71 -14.36 3.80
CA LYS A 179 -18.17 -13.76 5.03
C LYS A 179 -18.89 -12.47 5.41
N GLN A 180 -19.47 -11.77 4.44
CA GLN A 180 -20.20 -10.54 4.68
C GLN A 180 -21.34 -10.36 3.67
N GLU A 181 -22.39 -9.65 4.10
CA GLU A 181 -23.43 -9.19 3.21
C GLU A 181 -22.88 -8.10 2.28
N MET A 182 -23.29 -8.16 1.02
CA MET A 182 -22.90 -7.19 0.00
C MET A 182 -24.12 -6.77 -0.82
N PRO A 183 -24.14 -5.52 -1.32
CA PRO A 183 -25.22 -5.03 -2.18
C PRO A 183 -25.47 -5.95 -3.38
N LEU A 184 -26.72 -5.99 -3.85
CA LEU A 184 -27.12 -6.84 -4.98
C LEU A 184 -26.33 -6.52 -6.26
N GLU A 185 -26.05 -5.24 -6.48
CA GLU A 185 -25.23 -4.74 -7.60
C GLU A 185 -23.82 -5.37 -7.61
N VAL A 186 -23.20 -5.51 -6.44
CA VAL A 186 -21.87 -6.14 -6.30
C VAL A 186 -21.91 -7.63 -6.64
N LYS A 187 -23.02 -8.31 -6.30
CA LYS A 187 -23.24 -9.71 -6.70
C LYS A 187 -23.40 -9.84 -8.22
N GLN A 188 -24.14 -8.92 -8.85
CA GLN A 188 -24.30 -8.89 -10.30
C GLN A 188 -22.97 -8.65 -11.02
N ASN A 189 -22.14 -7.72 -10.52
CA ASN A 189 -20.81 -7.46 -11.06
C ASN A 189 -19.95 -8.72 -11.11
N LEU A 190 -19.94 -9.55 -10.04
CA LEU A 190 -19.16 -10.78 -10.00
C LEU A 190 -19.40 -11.70 -11.22
N HIS A 191 -20.65 -11.78 -11.69
CA HIS A 191 -21.01 -12.60 -12.85
C HIS A 191 -20.56 -12.00 -14.18
N GLN A 192 -20.36 -10.69 -14.23
CA GLN A 192 -19.99 -9.94 -15.44
C GLN A 192 -18.49 -9.71 -15.56
N LEU A 193 -17.71 -9.86 -14.48
CA LEU A 193 -16.26 -9.67 -14.52
C LEU A 193 -15.66 -10.55 -15.62
N ALA A 194 -14.87 -9.98 -16.52
CA ALA A 194 -14.12 -10.72 -17.53
C ALA A 194 -12.63 -10.77 -17.18
N ILE A 195 -12.08 -9.67 -16.64
CA ILE A 195 -10.69 -9.64 -16.17
C ILE A 195 -10.54 -10.60 -14.96
N ARG A 196 -9.42 -11.31 -14.88
CA ARG A 196 -9.10 -12.20 -13.76
C ARG A 196 -7.77 -11.79 -13.13
N PRO A 197 -7.55 -12.05 -11.82
CA PRO A 197 -6.28 -11.72 -11.17
C PRO A 197 -5.03 -12.23 -11.91
N HIS A 198 -5.09 -13.44 -12.47
CA HIS A 198 -3.98 -14.00 -13.25
C HIS A 198 -3.73 -13.30 -14.60
N THR A 199 -4.71 -12.53 -15.11
CA THR A 199 -4.55 -11.72 -16.32
C THR A 199 -4.13 -10.28 -16.04
N PHE A 200 -4.01 -9.88 -14.77
CA PHE A 200 -3.62 -8.50 -14.40
C PHE A 200 -2.26 -8.10 -15.00
N PRO A 201 -1.21 -8.96 -15.01
CA PRO A 201 0.05 -8.60 -15.66
C PRO A 201 -0.13 -8.19 -17.12
N GLN A 202 -0.91 -8.95 -17.89
CA GLN A 202 -1.18 -8.64 -19.30
C GLN A 202 -1.97 -7.35 -19.46
N VAL A 203 -2.97 -7.09 -18.62
CA VAL A 203 -3.73 -5.82 -18.66
C VAL A 203 -2.79 -4.64 -18.37
N LEU A 204 -1.96 -4.74 -17.33
CA LEU A 204 -1.03 -3.69 -16.94
C LEU A 204 -0.01 -3.37 -18.05
N THR A 205 0.51 -4.38 -18.75
CA THR A 205 1.51 -4.15 -19.80
C THR A 205 0.88 -3.81 -21.15
N ALA A 206 -0.10 -4.58 -21.61
CA ALA A 206 -0.63 -4.47 -22.97
C ALA A 206 -1.72 -3.40 -23.13
N GLU A 207 -2.53 -3.15 -22.09
CA GLU A 207 -3.62 -2.16 -22.15
C GLU A 207 -3.25 -0.83 -21.51
N ILE A 208 -2.53 -0.85 -20.37
CA ILE A 208 -2.27 0.37 -19.58
C ILE A 208 -0.95 1.05 -19.95
N GLY A 209 0.11 0.28 -20.18
CA GLY A 209 1.41 0.79 -20.65
C GLY A 209 2.57 0.65 -19.65
N PHE A 210 2.44 -0.15 -18.60
CA PHE A 210 3.60 -0.51 -17.77
C PHE A 210 4.61 -1.32 -18.60
N GLU A 211 5.90 -1.04 -18.40
CA GLU A 211 6.98 -1.67 -19.18
C GLU A 211 7.12 -3.17 -18.85
N THR A 212 7.16 -3.50 -17.55
CA THR A 212 7.34 -4.87 -17.07
C THR A 212 6.50 -5.13 -15.81
N VAL A 213 6.24 -6.41 -15.55
CA VAL A 213 5.64 -6.90 -14.31
C VAL A 213 6.48 -8.06 -13.80
N GLU A 214 6.96 -7.96 -12.57
CA GLU A 214 7.82 -8.96 -11.94
C GLU A 214 7.18 -9.50 -10.65
N PRO A 215 7.17 -10.82 -10.43
CA PRO A 215 6.70 -11.39 -9.18
C PRO A 215 7.70 -11.12 -8.05
N LEU A 216 7.22 -10.55 -6.93
CA LEU A 216 8.04 -10.30 -5.74
C LEU A 216 8.08 -11.49 -4.77
N GLY A 217 7.10 -12.40 -4.86
CA GLY A 217 6.91 -13.51 -3.95
C GLY A 217 5.57 -13.46 -3.22
N VAL A 218 5.32 -14.46 -2.38
CA VAL A 218 4.13 -14.57 -1.53
C VAL A 218 4.56 -14.35 -0.07
N PRO A 219 3.94 -13.42 0.67
CA PRO A 219 4.28 -13.21 2.08
C PRO A 219 4.00 -14.47 2.92
N ASP A 220 4.89 -14.78 3.86
CA ASP A 220 4.74 -15.91 4.79
C ASP A 220 3.33 -15.94 5.43
N GLY A 221 2.68 -17.12 5.44
CA GLY A 221 1.36 -17.30 6.04
C GLY A 221 0.17 -16.89 5.15
N SER A 222 0.41 -16.44 3.92
CA SER A 222 -0.65 -16.21 2.92
C SER A 222 -1.08 -17.54 2.27
N THR A 223 -2.39 -17.77 2.13
CA THR A 223 -2.94 -18.93 1.40
C THR A 223 -3.26 -18.56 -0.06
N GLU A 224 -2.82 -19.39 -1.03
CA GLU A 224 -3.15 -19.28 -2.46
C GLU A 224 -4.63 -19.52 -2.82
#